data_AF-A0A482ZL89-F1
#
_entry.id   AF-A0A482ZL89-F1
#
_cell.length_a   1.000
_cell.length_b   1.000
_cell.length_c   1.000
_cell.angle_alpha   90.00
_cell.angle_beta   90.00
_cell.angle_gamma   90.00
#
_symmetry.space_group_name_H-M   'P 1'
#
loop_
_entity.id
_entity.type
_entity.pdbx_description
1 polymer ?
#
loop_
_entity_poly.entity_id
_entity_poly.type
_entity_poly.pdbx_seq_one_letter_code
_entity_poly.pdbx_strand_id
1 'polypeptide(L)'
;MFGFLLVFPVKEMLNNSVKFANQHIEILVLVLVFFGLGGFYEILEWLYALLYEHSETADSFLGSQGDIWDAEKDVLLAGLGAWLYLLLFNSDKKR
;
A
#
# COMPACT_ATOMS: atom_id res chain seq x y z
N MET A 1 -5.92 2.93 -6.65
CA MET A 1 -7.15 2.10 -6.76
C MET A 1 -7.05 0.77 -6.01
N PHE A 2 -5.87 0.15 -5.94
CA PHE A 2 -5.61 -1.10 -5.22
C PHE A 2 -5.89 -1.05 -3.70
N GLY A 3 -5.47 0.02 -3.01
CA GLY A 3 -5.68 0.15 -1.57
C GLY A 3 -7.15 0.09 -1.16
N PHE A 4 -8.04 0.82 -1.85
CA PHE A 4 -9.47 0.88 -1.50
C PHE A 4 -10.18 -0.49 -1.57
N LEU A 5 -9.85 -1.32 -2.56
CA LEU A 5 -10.46 -2.66 -2.71
C LEU A 5 -9.84 -3.70 -1.76
N LEU A 6 -8.52 -3.63 -1.55
CA LEU A 6 -7.82 -4.63 -0.72
C LEU A 6 -7.94 -4.36 0.78
N VAL A 7 -8.32 -3.16 1.22
CA VAL A 7 -8.45 -2.88 2.66
C VAL A 7 -9.45 -3.80 3.33
N PHE A 8 -10.57 -4.14 2.68
CA PHE A 8 -11.58 -5.01 3.28
C PHE A 8 -11.05 -6.43 3.59
N PRO A 9 -10.55 -7.21 2.61
CA PRO A 9 -10.03 -8.55 2.89
C PRO A 9 -8.83 -8.52 3.83
N VAL A 10 -7.93 -7.54 3.69
CA VAL A 10 -6.77 -7.40 4.60
C VAL A 10 -7.23 -7.09 6.03
N LYS A 11 -8.22 -6.22 6.21
CA LYS A 11 -8.82 -5.93 7.52
C LYS A 11 -9.46 -7.16 8.15
N GLU A 12 -10.16 -7.97 7.36
CA GLU A 12 -10.80 -9.19 7.85
C GLU A 12 -9.78 -10.25 8.26
N MET A 13 -8.76 -10.49 7.43
CA MET A 13 -7.64 -11.37 7.77
C MET A 13 -6.92 -10.89 9.04
N LEU A 14 -6.63 -9.60 9.13
CA LEU A 14 -5.89 -9.03 10.25
C LEU A 14 -6.70 -9.06 11.55
N ASN A 15 -8.01 -8.80 11.51
CA ASN A 15 -8.88 -8.93 12.69
C ASN A 15 -9.08 -10.39 13.14
N ASN A 16 -8.97 -11.36 12.23
CA ASN A 16 -9.01 -12.78 12.57
C ASN A 16 -7.71 -13.24 13.25
N SER A 17 -6.56 -12.63 12.93
CA SER A 17 -5.26 -12.98 13.50
C SER A 17 -4.85 -12.11 14.71
N VAL A 18 -5.30 -10.85 14.77
CA VAL A 18 -4.86 -9.84 15.74
C VAL A 18 -6.06 -9.20 16.41
N LYS A 19 -6.06 -9.18 17.75
CA LYS A 19 -7.04 -8.41 18.53
C LYS A 19 -6.49 -7.01 18.80
N PHE A 20 -7.13 -6.00 18.22
CA PHE A 20 -6.77 -4.62 18.45
C PHE A 20 -7.36 -4.07 19.75
N ALA A 21 -6.58 -3.26 20.47
CA ALA A 21 -7.00 -2.63 21.72
C ALA A 21 -8.07 -1.55 21.51
N ASN A 22 -7.98 -0.78 20.42
CA ASN A 22 -9.00 0.19 20.03
C ASN A 22 -9.09 0.30 18.49
N GLN A 23 -10.17 0.92 18.00
CA GLN A 23 -10.41 1.10 16.57
C GLN A 23 -9.38 2.03 15.90
N HIS A 24 -8.81 3.00 16.63
CA HIS A 24 -7.81 3.91 16.09
C HIS A 24 -6.49 3.20 15.78
N ILE A 25 -6.06 2.26 16.63
CA ILE A 25 -4.88 1.42 16.43
C ILE A 25 -5.11 0.47 15.26
N GLU A 26 -6.31 -0.12 15.13
CA GLU A 26 -6.67 -0.93 13.96
C GLU A 26 -6.52 -0.12 12.65
N ILE A 27 -7.03 1.12 12.61
CA ILE A 27 -6.89 2.00 11.45
C ILE A 27 -5.42 2.31 11.16
N LEU A 28 -4.66 2.71 12.18
CA LEU A 28 -3.25 3.09 12.02
C LEU A 28 -2.42 1.92 11.49
N VAL A 29 -2.60 0.72 12.05
CA VAL A 29 -1.89 -0.48 11.61
C VAL A 29 -2.24 -0.82 10.17
N LEU A 30 -3.52 -0.77 9.79
CA LEU A 30 -3.93 -1.03 8.42
C LEU A 30 -3.31 -0.05 7.44
N VAL A 31 -3.32 1.24 7.75
CA VAL A 31 -2.70 2.28 6.90
C VAL A 31 -1.20 2.00 6.75
N LEU A 32 -0.48 1.70 7.84
CA LEU A 32 0.95 1.37 7.80
C LEU A 32 1.24 0.10 6.99
N VAL A 33 0.37 -0.91 7.02
CA VAL A 33 0.52 -2.13 6.21
C VAL A 33 0.47 -1.77 4.72
N PHE A 34 -0.45 -0.92 4.28
CA PHE A 34 -0.52 -0.51 2.87
C PHE A 34 0.66 0.36 2.44
N PHE A 35 1.14 1.26 3.31
CA PHE A 35 2.40 1.98 3.08
C PHE A 35 3.60 1.03 2.96
N GLY A 36 3.69 0.03 3.85
CA GLY A 36 4.76 -0.96 3.83
C GLY A 36 4.73 -1.87 2.61
N LEU A 37 3.54 -2.32 2.19
CA LEU A 37 3.37 -3.13 0.98
C LEU A 37 3.71 -2.36 -0.29
N GLY A 38 3.27 -1.10 -0.39
CA GLY A 38 3.66 -0.22 -1.49
C GLY A 38 5.16 0.00 -1.53
N GLY A 39 5.77 0.44 -0.42
CA GLY A 39 7.21 0.67 -0.36
C GLY A 39 8.04 -0.58 -0.61
N PHE A 40 7.55 -1.76 -0.19
CA PHE A 40 8.21 -3.03 -0.50
C PHE A 40 8.15 -3.36 -2.00
N TYR A 41 7.02 -3.09 -2.66
CA TYR A 41 6.88 -3.26 -4.10
C TYR A 41 7.86 -2.36 -4.86
N GLU A 42 7.99 -1.08 -4.49
CA GLU A 42 8.96 -0.14 -5.07
C GLU A 42 10.41 -0.62 -4.89
N ILE A 43 10.76 -1.15 -3.71
CA ILE A 43 12.11 -1.71 -3.47
C ILE A 43 12.38 -2.91 -4.38
N LEU A 44 11.37 -3.74 -4.65
CA LEU A 44 11.51 -4.88 -5.57
C LEU A 44 11.71 -4.41 -7.02
N GLU A 45 11.01 -3.37 -7.45
CA GLU A 45 11.21 -2.78 -8.78
C GLU A 45 12.61 -2.16 -8.91
N TRP A 46 13.07 -1.44 -7.89
CA TRP A 46 14.44 -0.92 -7.84
C TRP A 46 15.49 -2.03 -7.91
N LEU A 47 15.31 -3.12 -7.14
CA LEU A 47 16.20 -4.27 -7.17
C LEU A 47 16.20 -4.96 -8.54
N TYR A 48 15.02 -5.10 -9.16
CA TYR A 48 14.89 -5.66 -10.50
C TYR A 48 15.65 -4.81 -11.52
N ALA A 49 15.51 -3.49 -11.48
CA ALA A 49 16.23 -2.61 -12.39
C ALA A 49 17.75 -2.71 -12.26
N LEU A 50 18.28 -2.80 -11.03
CA LEU A 50 19.72 -3.02 -10.80
C LEU A 50 20.22 -4.35 -11.37
N LEU A 51 19.40 -5.40 -11.33
CA LEU A 51 19.78 -6.73 -11.81
C LEU A 51 19.68 -6.87 -13.33
N TYR A 52 18.78 -6.11 -13.99
CA TYR A 52 18.45 -6.25 -15.41
C TYR A 52 18.80 -5.00 -16.26
N GLU A 53 19.72 -4.18 -15.75
CA GLU A 53 20.24 -2.91 -16.31
C GLU A 53 20.76 -3.01 -17.78
N HIS A 54 20.92 -4.20 -18.33
CA HIS A 54 21.38 -4.48 -19.71
C HIS A 54 20.26 -4.71 -20.74
N SER A 55 18.99 -4.59 -20.36
CA SER A 55 17.87 -4.69 -21.30
C SER A 55 17.26 -3.32 -21.56
N GLU A 56 17.06 -2.92 -22.82
CA GLU A 56 16.35 -1.67 -23.21
C GLU A 56 14.95 -1.54 -22.58
N THR A 57 14.43 -2.64 -21.99
CA THR A 57 13.22 -2.71 -21.20
C THR A 57 13.32 -2.14 -19.78
N ALA A 58 14.52 -1.90 -19.23
CA ALA A 58 14.70 -1.45 -17.85
C ALA A 58 14.03 -0.09 -17.57
N ASP A 59 14.11 0.86 -18.50
CA ASP A 59 13.44 2.17 -18.38
C ASP A 59 11.91 2.07 -18.47
N SER A 60 11.38 1.07 -19.18
CA SER A 60 9.94 0.82 -19.27
C SER A 60 9.39 0.06 -18.07
N PHE A 61 10.23 -0.70 -17.36
CA PHE A 61 9.86 -1.51 -16.20
C PHE A 61 10.04 -0.80 -14.87
N LEU A 62 10.93 0.20 -14.79
CA LEU A 62 11.08 1.08 -13.62
C LEU A 62 9.81 1.93 -13.35
N GLY A 63 8.82 1.88 -14.24
CA GLY A 63 7.54 2.58 -14.09
C GLY A 63 7.63 4.10 -14.20
N SER A 64 8.84 4.69 -14.04
CA SER A 64 9.00 6.11 -13.78
C SER A 64 8.42 7.00 -14.88
N GLN A 65 8.30 6.55 -16.13
CA GLN A 65 7.85 7.38 -17.27
C GLN A 65 8.56 8.76 -17.33
N GLY A 66 9.77 8.87 -16.75
CA GLY A 66 10.51 10.12 -16.60
C GLY A 66 10.26 10.93 -15.31
N ASP A 67 9.44 10.43 -14.38
CA ASP A 67 9.20 10.98 -13.04
C ASP A 67 9.87 10.14 -11.95
N ILE A 68 10.93 10.70 -11.36
CA ILE A 68 11.71 10.09 -10.29
C ILE A 68 10.88 9.95 -9.00
N TRP A 69 9.79 10.72 -8.86
CA TRP A 69 8.92 10.72 -7.68
C TRP A 69 7.68 9.83 -7.84
N ASP A 70 7.59 9.06 -8.92
CA ASP A 70 6.45 8.17 -9.19
C ASP A 70 6.24 7.16 -8.05
N ALA A 71 7.33 6.49 -7.65
CA ALA A 71 7.38 5.56 -6.52
C ALA A 71 6.81 6.15 -5.22
N GLU A 72 7.22 7.37 -4.87
CA GLU A 72 6.77 8.03 -3.64
C GLU A 72 5.28 8.40 -3.72
N LYS A 73 4.82 8.85 -4.88
CA LYS A 73 3.41 9.20 -5.11
C LYS A 73 2.53 7.96 -5.06
N ASP A 74 2.97 6.84 -5.60
CA ASP A 74 2.21 5.60 -5.61
C ASP A 74 2.05 5.01 -4.21
N VAL A 75 3.11 5.02 -3.42
CA VAL A 75 3.07 4.62 -2.01
C VAL A 75 2.18 5.55 -1.18
N LEU A 76 2.25 6.87 -1.41
CA LEU A 76 1.35 7.84 -0.77
C LEU A 76 -0.11 7.62 -1.16
N LEU A 77 -0.39 7.38 -2.44
CA LEU A 77 -1.74 7.12 -2.95
C LEU A 77 -2.31 5.81 -2.41
N ALA A 78 -1.47 4.78 -2.25
CA ALA A 78 -1.87 3.52 -1.63
C ALA A 78 -2.27 3.70 -0.17
N GLY A 79 -1.45 4.42 0.62
CA GLY A 79 -1.74 4.73 2.02
C GLY A 79 -2.95 5.64 2.21
N LEU A 80 -3.07 6.71 1.41
CA LEU A 80 -4.22 7.62 1.44
C LEU A 80 -5.51 6.91 1.02
N GLY A 81 -5.45 6.03 0.02
CA GLY A 81 -6.61 5.22 -0.39
C GLY A 81 -7.10 4.29 0.73
N ALA A 82 -6.18 3.70 1.48
CA ALA A 82 -6.51 2.90 2.66
C ALA A 82 -7.13 3.75 3.79
N TRP A 83 -6.56 4.93 4.03
CA TRP A 83 -7.09 5.86 5.02
C TRP A 83 -8.50 6.36 4.66
N LEU A 84 -8.74 6.69 3.40
CA LEU A 84 -10.05 7.16 2.93
C LEU A 84 -11.13 6.07 3.05
N TYR A 85 -10.79 4.82 2.69
CA TYR A 85 -11.69 3.68 2.89
C TYR A 85 -12.06 3.51 4.37
N LEU A 86 -11.07 3.60 5.26
CA LEU A 86 -11.30 3.45 6.70
C LEU A 86 -12.08 4.63 7.28
N LEU A 87 -11.92 5.85 6.78
CA LEU A 87 -12.76 6.97 7.20
C LEU A 87 -14.22 6.80 6.79
N LEU A 88 -14.48 6.28 5.59
CA LEU A 88 -15.83 6.16 5.03
C LEU A 88 -16.59 4.91 5.52
N PHE A 89 -15.89 3.79 5.69
CA PHE A 89 -16.51 2.47 5.95
C PHE A 89 -16.22 1.89 7.33
N ASN A 90 -15.37 2.53 8.16
CA ASN A 90 -15.11 2.03 9.51
C ASN A 90 -16.15 2.54 10.55
N SER A 91 -17.16 3.29 10.12
CA SER A 91 -18.26 3.76 10.97
C SER A 91 -19.24 2.65 11.39
N ASP A 92 -19.17 1.47 10.78
CA ASP A 92 -20.13 0.38 11.02
C ASP A 92 -19.82 -0.49 12.25
N LYS A 93 -18.73 -0.24 12.99
CA LYS A 93 -18.54 -0.81 14.33
C LYS A 93 -19.33 0.00 15.38
N LYS A 94 -20.66 0.03 15.25
CA LYS A 94 -21.52 0.09 16.46
C LYS A 94 -21.44 -1.30 17.11
N ARG A 95 -20.43 -1.49 17.97
CA ARG A 95 -20.46 -2.55 18.98
C ARG A 95 -21.32 -2.11 20.15
#